data_AF-A0A6B0V7E4-F1
#
_entry.id   AF-A0A6B0V7E4-F1
#
_cell.length_a   1.000
_cell.length_b   1.000
_cell.length_c   1.000
_cell.angle_alpha   90.00
_cell.angle_beta   90.00
_cell.angle_gamma   90.00
#
_symmetry.space_group_name_H-M   'P 1'
#
loop_
_entity.id
_entity.type
_entity.pdbx_description
1 polymer ?
#
loop_
_entity_poly.entity_id
_entity_poly.type
_entity_poly.pdbx_seq_one_letter_code
_entity_poly.pdbx_strand_id
1 'polypeptide(L)'
;MHSKIVWTLIAAALGICSGQDSQEGNVCYYEPELGRGRDIVKGWTYDAYLDKCYVFHHARRSQYGDENIFQSESSCNQRCRPTVPAKCYAKPPPSKGKSDLPVVTYDRNSGRCLDIRATKQGGVENVFNSRASCKKECLAVDLRLCLNATEADCEYIDGQSYRYNGEKQTCEAATDGTCGGFQSAEKCFQRCGILVDNKCTLPIQNITTCESPTKRYGYNKKTNQCEELFGCADGGNSFQDAKDCWSLCAPKHRCNMSPDTGRFPRIGLYTRYYFDVTTNECRSAKKIKPTVPGNTNLFPTAEECKQICKPEYQGTPDH
;
A
#
# COMPACT_ATOMS: atom_id res chain seq x y z
N MET A 1 -42.37 25.40 76.81
CA MET A 1 -41.04 26.06 76.81
C MET A 1 -40.10 25.25 75.94
N HIS A 2 -39.34 25.96 75.12
CA HIS A 2 -38.41 25.50 74.08
C HIS A 2 -37.58 24.25 74.44
N SER A 3 -37.27 23.36 73.49
CA SER A 3 -36.14 23.53 72.54
C SER A 3 -35.63 22.19 71.97
N LYS A 4 -35.21 22.24 70.70
CA LYS A 4 -34.26 21.37 69.95
C LYS A 4 -34.74 20.01 69.45
N ILE A 5 -35.28 20.01 68.23
CA ILE A 5 -35.24 18.87 67.31
C ILE A 5 -33.88 18.92 66.60
N VAL A 6 -33.02 17.93 66.85
CA VAL A 6 -31.77 17.71 66.13
C VAL A 6 -32.11 16.93 64.85
N TRP A 7 -31.93 17.57 63.69
CA TRP A 7 -31.99 16.89 62.39
C TRP A 7 -30.62 16.28 62.07
N THR A 8 -30.48 14.97 62.24
CA THR A 8 -29.39 14.19 61.64
C THR A 8 -29.66 14.03 60.15
N LEU A 9 -28.97 14.81 59.32
CA LEU A 9 -28.86 14.58 57.89
C LEU A 9 -27.93 13.39 57.64
N ILE A 10 -28.49 12.23 57.34
CA ILE A 10 -27.73 11.12 56.75
C ILE A 10 -27.54 11.47 55.28
N ALA A 11 -26.38 12.02 54.94
CA ALA A 11 -25.94 12.15 53.55
C ALA A 11 -25.63 10.75 53.02
N ALA A 12 -26.61 10.12 52.37
CA ALA A 12 -26.35 8.99 51.50
C ALA A 12 -25.56 9.52 50.30
N ALA A 13 -24.25 9.31 50.30
CA ALA A 13 -23.43 9.47 49.11
C ALA A 13 -23.88 8.39 48.11
N LEU A 14 -24.88 8.74 47.29
CA LEU A 14 -25.13 8.05 46.03
C LEU A 14 -23.94 8.39 45.14
N GLY A 15 -22.88 7.59 45.29
CA GLY A 15 -21.83 7.47 44.30
C GLY A 15 -22.51 7.08 43.01
N ILE A 16 -22.69 8.05 42.13
CA ILE A 16 -23.01 7.83 40.73
C ILE A 16 -21.76 7.17 40.15
N CYS A 17 -21.65 5.86 40.33
CA CYS A 17 -20.93 5.03 39.38
C CYS A 17 -21.76 5.07 38.10
N SER A 18 -21.57 6.13 37.32
CA SER A 18 -21.82 6.07 35.88
C SER A 18 -20.82 5.07 35.32
N GLY A 19 -21.10 3.79 35.52
CA GLY A 19 -20.70 2.77 34.58
C GLY A 19 -21.44 3.08 33.29
N GLN A 20 -20.93 4.05 32.53
CA GLN A 20 -21.09 3.99 31.09
C GLN A 20 -20.30 2.76 30.68
N ASP A 21 -20.98 1.62 30.64
CA ASP A 21 -20.69 0.59 29.65
C ASP A 21 -20.91 1.26 28.29
N SER A 22 -19.92 2.05 27.86
CA SER A 22 -19.79 2.40 26.47
C SER A 22 -19.41 1.10 25.78
N GLN A 23 -20.39 0.46 25.17
CA GLN A 23 -20.16 -0.27 23.92
C GLN A 23 -19.68 0.76 22.87
N GLU A 24 -18.52 1.37 23.13
CA GLU A 24 -17.80 2.21 22.19
C GLU A 24 -17.21 1.21 21.19
N GLY A 25 -17.92 1.04 20.07
CA GLY A 25 -17.46 0.13 19.03
C GLY A 25 -16.02 0.46 18.66
N ASN A 26 -15.26 -0.56 18.28
CA ASN A 26 -13.83 -0.40 17.99
C ASN A 26 -13.65 0.63 16.86
N VAL A 27 -13.15 1.82 17.21
CA VAL A 27 -12.99 2.98 16.34
C VAL A 27 -12.25 2.66 15.04
N CYS A 28 -11.40 1.64 15.05
CA CYS A 28 -10.60 1.22 13.90
C CYS A 28 -11.45 0.62 12.75
N TYR A 29 -12.72 0.30 12.98
CA TYR A 29 -13.60 -0.18 11.92
C TYR A 29 -14.50 0.92 11.33
N TYR A 30 -14.42 2.16 11.83
CA TYR A 30 -15.22 3.26 11.31
C TYR A 30 -14.54 3.98 10.15
N GLU A 31 -15.32 4.37 9.14
CA GLU A 31 -14.82 5.18 8.04
C GLU A 31 -14.46 6.60 8.55
N PRO A 32 -13.29 7.15 8.15
CA PRO A 32 -12.89 8.48 8.59
C PRO A 32 -13.69 9.56 7.87
N GLU A 33 -14.24 10.51 8.64
CA GLU A 33 -14.94 11.66 8.07
C GLU A 33 -14.03 12.90 7.98
N LEU A 34 -14.12 13.63 6.87
CA LEU A 34 -13.44 14.93 6.71
C LEU A 34 -13.79 15.88 7.89
N GLY A 35 -15.03 15.83 8.35
CA GLY A 35 -15.60 16.69 9.38
C GLY A 35 -15.75 18.16 8.97
N ARG A 36 -16.04 19.02 9.96
CA ARG A 36 -16.41 20.43 9.73
C ARG A 36 -15.27 21.39 10.04
N GLY A 37 -15.00 22.31 9.12
CA GLY A 37 -14.00 23.37 9.31
C GLY A 37 -13.25 23.69 8.01
N ARG A 38 -12.56 24.83 8.00
CA ARG A 38 -11.72 25.24 6.85
C ARG A 38 -10.24 24.92 7.03
N ASP A 39 -9.81 24.67 8.27
CA ASP A 39 -8.42 24.33 8.58
C ASP A 39 -8.20 22.82 8.39
N ILE A 40 -7.73 22.45 7.20
CA ILE A 40 -7.46 21.07 6.82
C ILE A 40 -6.03 20.71 7.20
N VAL A 41 -5.89 19.69 8.05
CA VAL A 41 -4.61 19.22 8.58
C VAL A 41 -4.36 17.77 8.19
N LYS A 42 -3.08 17.39 8.17
CA LYS A 42 -2.65 16.01 8.00
C LYS A 42 -2.93 15.21 9.29
N GLY A 43 -3.55 14.05 9.17
CA GLY A 43 -3.69 13.05 10.23
C GLY A 43 -3.47 11.64 9.69
N TRP A 44 -3.79 10.66 10.53
CA TRP A 44 -3.66 9.24 10.23
C TRP A 44 -4.96 8.52 10.54
N THR A 45 -5.31 7.54 9.73
CA THR A 45 -6.51 6.72 9.89
C THR A 45 -6.15 5.27 9.58
N TYR A 46 -6.84 4.32 10.16
CA TYR A 46 -6.60 2.90 9.94
C TYR A 46 -7.57 2.34 8.89
N ASP A 47 -7.01 1.70 7.86
CA ASP A 47 -7.75 0.89 6.91
C ASP A 47 -7.76 -0.57 7.41
N ALA A 48 -8.94 -1.06 7.78
CA ALA A 48 -9.10 -2.44 8.24
C ALA A 48 -8.83 -3.47 7.13
N TYR A 49 -9.14 -3.14 5.87
CA TYR A 49 -8.93 -4.05 4.74
C TYR A 49 -7.46 -4.15 4.34
N LEU A 50 -6.71 -3.06 4.52
CA LEU A 50 -5.27 -3.07 4.30
C LEU A 50 -4.48 -3.39 5.57
N ASP A 51 -5.11 -3.53 6.75
CA ASP A 51 -4.44 -3.60 8.06
C ASP A 51 -3.28 -2.58 8.15
N LYS A 52 -3.58 -1.31 7.88
CA LYS A 52 -2.56 -0.27 7.75
C LYS A 52 -3.09 1.10 8.13
N CYS A 53 -2.28 1.84 8.88
CA CYS A 53 -2.49 3.27 9.07
C CYS A 53 -1.99 4.06 7.86
N TYR A 54 -2.82 4.95 7.33
CA TYR A 54 -2.51 5.81 6.20
C TYR A 54 -2.84 7.27 6.48
N VAL A 55 -2.31 8.16 5.64
CA VAL A 55 -2.51 9.60 5.79
C VAL A 55 -3.90 10.00 5.31
N PHE A 56 -4.61 10.75 6.15
CA PHE A 56 -5.91 11.32 5.81
C PHE A 56 -5.95 12.81 6.18
N HIS A 57 -6.32 13.63 5.20
CA HIS A 57 -6.52 15.06 5.40
C HIS A 57 -7.92 15.32 5.92
N HIS A 58 -8.04 16.03 7.04
CA HIS A 58 -9.30 16.24 7.74
C HIS A 58 -9.35 17.64 8.34
N ALA A 59 -10.56 18.13 8.64
CA ALA A 59 -10.73 19.36 9.40
C ALA A 59 -10.20 19.16 10.83
N ARG A 60 -9.35 20.07 11.30
CA ARG A 60 -8.68 19.98 12.62
C ARG A 60 -9.67 19.61 13.74
N ARG A 61 -9.29 18.62 14.56
CA ARG A 61 -10.03 18.19 15.74
C ARG A 61 -9.51 18.84 17.01
N SER A 62 -10.38 18.97 18.01
CA SER A 62 -9.99 19.34 19.37
C SER A 62 -9.37 18.16 20.13
N GLN A 63 -9.80 16.94 19.83
CA GLN A 63 -9.31 15.68 20.41
C GLN A 63 -9.14 14.63 19.31
N TYR A 64 -8.17 13.72 19.49
CA TYR A 64 -7.79 12.71 18.50
C TYR A 64 -7.84 11.31 19.13
N GLY A 65 -8.26 10.31 18.36
CA GLY A 65 -8.31 8.90 18.79
C GLY A 65 -9.68 8.39 19.26
N ASP A 66 -10.66 9.29 19.46
CA ASP A 66 -12.05 8.93 19.77
C ASP A 66 -12.82 8.46 18.52
N GLU A 67 -12.30 8.80 17.34
CA GLU A 67 -12.74 8.33 16.03
C GLU A 67 -11.55 7.70 15.29
N ASN A 68 -11.76 7.16 14.09
CA ASN A 68 -10.68 6.62 13.25
C ASN A 68 -9.79 7.71 12.64
N ILE A 69 -9.39 8.71 13.44
CA ILE A 69 -8.53 9.83 13.07
C ILE A 69 -7.56 10.08 14.22
N PHE A 70 -6.27 9.99 13.91
CA PHE A 70 -5.16 10.03 14.83
C PHE A 70 -4.18 11.13 14.42
N GLN A 71 -3.54 11.73 15.42
CA GLN A 71 -2.56 12.80 15.19
C GLN A 71 -1.27 12.29 14.53
N SER A 72 -0.90 11.02 14.77
CA SER A 72 0.33 10.41 14.26
C SER A 72 0.13 8.96 13.82
N GLU A 73 1.01 8.45 12.97
CA GLU A 73 1.02 7.04 12.57
C GLU A 73 1.22 6.13 13.79
N SER A 74 2.09 6.55 14.72
CA SER A 74 2.37 5.80 15.94
C SER A 74 1.12 5.62 16.79
N SER A 75 0.36 6.70 17.03
CA SER A 75 -0.89 6.61 17.81
C SER A 75 -1.94 5.74 17.11
N CYS A 76 -2.02 5.80 15.78
CA CYS A 76 -2.90 4.94 15.00
C CYS A 76 -2.50 3.46 15.12
N ASN A 77 -1.23 3.13 14.91
CA ASN A 77 -0.74 1.75 15.00
C ASN A 77 -0.86 1.20 16.44
N GLN A 78 -0.62 2.02 17.46
CA GLN A 78 -0.80 1.58 18.85
C GLN A 78 -2.24 1.24 19.19
N ARG A 79 -3.21 2.02 18.65
CA ARG A 79 -4.63 1.78 18.88
C ARG A 79 -5.18 0.63 18.03
N CYS A 80 -4.88 0.62 16.74
CA CYS A 80 -5.52 -0.27 15.75
C CYS A 80 -4.69 -1.48 15.36
N ARG A 81 -3.38 -1.48 15.64
CA ARG A 81 -2.46 -2.58 15.34
C ARG A 81 -1.60 -2.95 16.55
N PRO A 82 -2.19 -3.14 17.74
CA PRO A 82 -1.45 -3.30 19.00
C PRO A 82 -0.56 -4.57 19.01
N THR A 83 -0.86 -5.54 18.15
CA THR A 83 -0.08 -6.77 18.02
C THR A 83 1.26 -6.54 17.33
N VAL A 84 1.38 -5.53 16.47
CA VAL A 84 2.62 -5.25 15.74
C VAL A 84 3.58 -4.45 16.64
N PRO A 85 4.76 -4.99 16.98
CA PRO A 85 5.70 -4.30 17.86
C PRO A 85 6.15 -2.95 17.29
N ALA A 86 6.23 -1.92 18.13
CA ALA A 86 6.64 -0.57 17.71
C ALA A 86 7.99 -0.54 16.96
N LYS A 87 8.91 -1.44 17.31
CA LYS A 87 10.20 -1.60 16.63
C LYS A 87 10.07 -1.97 15.15
N CYS A 88 8.98 -2.61 14.72
CA CYS A 88 8.73 -2.93 13.31
C CYS A 88 8.41 -1.69 12.46
N TYR A 89 8.00 -0.60 13.12
CA TYR A 89 7.76 0.70 12.48
C TYR A 89 8.97 1.63 12.55
N ALA A 90 9.93 1.34 13.43
CA ALA A 90 11.12 2.15 13.59
C ALA A 90 12.05 2.05 12.36
N LYS A 91 12.78 3.12 12.07
CA LYS A 91 13.87 3.07 11.09
C LYS A 91 15.04 2.28 11.69
N PRO A 92 15.80 1.52 10.88
CA PRO A 92 17.04 0.93 11.36
C PRO A 92 18.03 2.02 11.77
N PRO A 93 18.88 1.77 12.77
CA PRO A 93 19.93 2.70 13.15
C PRO A 93 20.91 2.93 11.98
N PRO A 94 21.49 4.13 11.86
CA PRO A 94 22.48 4.40 10.84
C PRO A 94 23.76 3.58 11.08
N SER A 95 24.43 3.20 9.99
CA SER A 95 25.76 2.58 10.06
C SER A 95 26.76 3.54 10.72
N LYS A 96 27.53 3.03 11.69
CA LYS A 96 28.60 3.77 12.36
C LYS A 96 29.99 3.32 11.90
N GLY A 97 30.05 2.53 10.82
CA GLY A 97 31.29 2.15 10.16
C GLY A 97 31.82 0.78 10.59
N LYS A 98 33.13 0.68 10.81
CA LYS A 98 33.85 -0.62 10.90
C LYS A 98 33.41 -1.51 12.08
N SER A 99 32.84 -0.93 13.13
CA SER A 99 32.38 -1.66 14.31
C SER A 99 30.97 -2.27 14.16
N ASP A 100 30.30 -2.01 13.04
CA ASP A 100 28.96 -2.54 12.78
C ASP A 100 29.00 -4.05 12.58
N LEU A 101 28.01 -4.74 13.14
CA LEU A 101 27.83 -6.18 12.98
C LEU A 101 26.85 -6.46 11.84
N PRO A 102 27.00 -7.59 11.12
CA PRO A 102 25.98 -8.07 10.19
C PRO A 102 24.72 -8.43 10.98
N VAL A 103 23.62 -7.76 10.66
CA VAL A 103 22.32 -7.92 11.31
C VAL A 103 21.21 -7.77 10.26
N VAL A 104 19.96 -7.96 10.67
CA VAL A 104 18.80 -7.88 9.78
C VAL A 104 17.87 -6.75 10.23
N THR A 105 17.26 -6.02 9.29
CA THR A 105 16.18 -5.05 9.55
C THR A 105 14.90 -5.51 8.86
N TYR A 106 13.75 -5.14 9.42
CA TYR A 106 12.47 -5.28 8.74
C TYR A 106 12.17 -4.02 7.92
N ASP A 107 11.93 -4.16 6.62
CA ASP A 107 11.40 -3.11 5.78
C ASP A 107 9.93 -3.41 5.45
N ARG A 108 9.04 -2.67 6.11
CA ARG A 108 7.58 -2.77 5.93
C ARG A 108 7.08 -2.30 4.56
N ASN A 109 7.86 -1.48 3.83
CA ASN A 109 7.46 -1.00 2.51
C ASN A 109 7.71 -2.05 1.42
N SER A 110 8.69 -2.93 1.62
CA SER A 110 8.92 -4.09 0.75
C SER A 110 8.41 -5.42 1.33
N GLY A 111 8.04 -5.45 2.61
CA GLY A 111 7.61 -6.67 3.30
C GLY A 111 8.77 -7.65 3.47
N ARG A 112 10.02 -7.16 3.55
CA ARG A 112 11.23 -7.98 3.55
C ARG A 112 12.08 -7.74 4.78
N CYS A 113 12.70 -8.83 5.21
CA CYS A 113 13.83 -8.79 6.13
C CYS A 113 15.11 -8.67 5.32
N LEU A 114 15.79 -7.52 5.46
CA LEU A 114 16.96 -7.11 4.67
C LEU A 114 18.22 -7.19 5.54
N ASP A 115 19.31 -7.70 4.96
CA ASP A 115 20.61 -7.73 5.62
C ASP A 115 21.23 -6.33 5.63
N ILE A 116 21.67 -5.86 6.80
CA ILE A 116 22.31 -4.57 7.01
C ILE A 116 23.54 -4.71 7.92
N ARG A 117 24.28 -3.61 8.10
CA ARG A 117 25.33 -3.49 9.12
C ARG A 117 24.94 -2.41 10.11
N ALA A 118 24.88 -2.74 11.40
CA ALA A 118 24.59 -1.79 12.46
C ALA A 118 25.27 -2.14 13.78
N THR A 119 25.42 -1.16 14.67
CA THR A 119 25.80 -1.40 16.06
C THR A 119 24.68 -2.11 16.81
N LYS A 120 24.96 -3.23 17.48
CA LYS A 120 23.98 -3.96 18.28
C LYS A 120 23.56 -3.11 19.49
N GLN A 121 22.33 -2.57 19.52
CA GLN A 121 21.80 -1.86 20.69
C GLN A 121 20.41 -2.37 21.12
N GLY A 122 20.25 -2.48 22.44
CA GLY A 122 19.05 -2.13 23.24
C GLY A 122 17.69 -2.79 23.00
N GLY A 123 17.44 -3.56 21.94
CA GLY A 123 16.16 -4.28 21.73
C GLY A 123 14.95 -3.43 21.30
N VAL A 124 15.04 -2.10 21.32
CA VAL A 124 13.99 -1.16 20.86
C VAL A 124 14.12 -0.84 19.36
N GLU A 125 15.31 -1.03 18.80
CA GLU A 125 15.60 -0.73 17.39
C GLU A 125 15.04 -1.79 16.44
N ASN A 126 14.80 -1.40 15.19
CA ASN A 126 14.44 -2.31 14.10
C ASN A 126 15.66 -3.14 13.65
N VAL A 127 16.17 -3.98 14.55
CA VAL A 127 17.38 -4.78 14.36
C VAL A 127 17.18 -6.18 14.92
N PHE A 128 17.53 -7.17 14.11
CA PHE A 128 17.34 -8.60 14.39
C PHE A 128 18.65 -9.36 14.20
N ASN A 129 18.86 -10.38 15.03
CA ASN A 129 20.04 -11.26 14.92
C ASN A 129 19.97 -12.24 13.74
N SER A 130 18.78 -12.46 13.16
CA SER A 130 18.55 -13.42 12.10
C SER A 130 17.35 -13.05 11.26
N ARG A 131 17.29 -13.60 10.05
CA ARG A 131 16.12 -13.46 9.17
C ARG A 131 14.88 -14.16 9.76
N ALA A 132 15.09 -15.25 10.51
CA ALA A 132 14.01 -15.99 11.16
C ALA A 132 13.35 -15.15 12.27
N SER A 133 14.13 -14.50 13.13
CA SER A 133 13.57 -13.63 14.17
C SER A 133 12.89 -12.39 13.59
N CYS A 134 13.46 -11.75 12.57
CA CYS A 134 12.80 -10.65 11.84
C CYS A 134 11.45 -11.09 11.23
N LYS A 135 11.42 -12.26 10.57
CA LYS A 135 10.19 -12.79 9.98
C LYS A 135 9.12 -13.06 11.03
N LYS A 136 9.50 -13.69 12.15
CA LYS A 136 8.58 -14.04 13.23
C LYS A 136 8.04 -12.82 13.97
N GLU A 137 8.92 -11.87 14.30
CA GLU A 137 8.58 -10.75 15.19
C GLU A 137 7.96 -9.55 14.47
N CYS A 138 8.26 -9.37 13.18
CA CYS A 138 7.71 -8.27 12.40
C CYS A 138 6.93 -8.70 11.17
N LEU A 139 7.52 -9.45 10.23
CA LEU A 139 6.84 -9.75 8.95
C LEU A 139 5.52 -10.49 9.16
N ALA A 140 5.54 -11.58 9.95
CA ALA A 140 4.36 -12.41 10.21
C ALA A 140 3.26 -11.65 10.94
N VAL A 141 3.64 -10.71 11.81
CA VAL A 141 2.72 -9.93 12.63
C VAL A 141 2.16 -8.74 11.85
N ASP A 142 3.00 -8.07 11.06
CA ASP A 142 2.60 -6.96 10.20
C ASP A 142 1.70 -7.47 9.06
N LEU A 143 1.98 -8.62 8.47
CA LEU A 143 1.17 -9.21 7.41
C LEU A 143 0.23 -10.30 7.93
N ARG A 144 -0.28 -10.16 9.16
CA ARG A 144 -1.13 -11.15 9.82
C ARG A 144 -2.35 -11.56 8.99
N LEU A 145 -3.02 -10.62 8.31
CA LEU A 145 -4.19 -10.95 7.47
C LEU A 145 -3.81 -11.84 6.29
N CYS A 146 -2.58 -11.73 5.77
CA CYS A 146 -2.09 -12.58 4.68
C CYS A 146 -1.67 -13.97 5.16
N LEU A 147 -1.14 -14.08 6.38
CA LEU A 147 -0.41 -15.26 6.84
C LEU A 147 -1.15 -16.07 7.92
N ASN A 148 -2.01 -15.41 8.70
CA ASN A 148 -2.72 -15.98 9.84
C ASN A 148 -3.98 -15.17 10.16
N ALA A 149 -4.90 -15.05 9.19
CA ALA A 149 -6.23 -14.49 9.42
C ALA A 149 -7.02 -15.38 10.40
N THR A 150 -7.77 -14.74 11.30
CA THR A 150 -8.58 -15.39 12.34
C THR A 150 -10.06 -15.24 12.03
N GLU A 151 -10.92 -16.09 12.60
CA GLU A 151 -12.38 -15.98 12.37
C GLU A 151 -12.94 -14.59 12.72
N ALA A 152 -12.38 -13.91 13.72
CA ALA A 152 -12.74 -12.53 14.07
C ALA A 152 -12.51 -11.53 12.94
N ASP A 153 -11.52 -11.77 12.06
CA ASP A 153 -11.22 -10.90 10.92
C ASP A 153 -12.28 -11.03 9.80
N CYS A 154 -13.15 -12.03 9.86
CA CYS A 154 -14.23 -12.24 8.89
C CYS A 154 -15.63 -11.98 9.47
N GLU A 155 -15.76 -11.60 10.74
CA GLU A 155 -17.07 -11.35 11.37
C GLU A 155 -17.91 -10.31 10.63
N TYR A 156 -17.28 -9.36 9.94
CA TYR A 156 -17.91 -8.29 9.16
C TYR A 156 -17.93 -8.55 7.65
N ILE A 157 -17.46 -9.72 7.19
CA ILE A 157 -17.44 -10.08 5.77
C ILE A 157 -18.67 -10.91 5.45
N ASP A 158 -19.61 -10.32 4.72
CA ASP A 158 -20.78 -11.04 4.23
C ASP A 158 -20.38 -11.95 3.05
N GLY A 159 -20.53 -13.27 3.22
CA GLY A 159 -20.36 -14.26 2.16
C GLY A 159 -18.94 -14.80 1.99
N GLN A 160 -18.48 -14.91 0.74
CA GLN A 160 -17.22 -15.57 0.39
C GLN A 160 -16.02 -14.69 0.74
N SER A 161 -15.19 -15.13 1.68
CA SER A 161 -13.90 -14.50 1.97
C SER A 161 -12.78 -15.05 1.07
N TYR A 162 -11.68 -14.32 0.96
CA TYR A 162 -10.52 -14.64 0.12
C TYR A 162 -9.26 -14.70 0.97
N ARG A 163 -8.38 -15.67 0.70
CA ARG A 163 -7.14 -15.93 1.44
C ARG A 163 -5.93 -15.83 0.51
N TYR A 164 -4.83 -15.33 1.05
CA TYR A 164 -3.53 -15.40 0.39
C TYR A 164 -2.92 -16.82 0.49
N ASN A 165 -2.57 -17.40 -0.64
CA ASN A 165 -1.85 -18.66 -0.74
C ASN A 165 -0.36 -18.38 -0.88
N GLY A 166 0.43 -18.65 0.16
CA GLY A 166 1.87 -18.37 0.16
C GLY A 166 2.71 -19.24 -0.79
N GLU A 167 2.23 -20.43 -1.17
CA GLU A 167 2.93 -21.33 -2.10
C GLU A 167 2.73 -20.90 -3.55
N LYS A 168 1.48 -20.58 -3.91
CA LYS A 168 1.13 -20.12 -5.25
C LYS A 168 1.32 -18.61 -5.45
N GLN A 169 1.45 -17.87 -4.35
CA GLN A 169 1.47 -16.41 -4.31
C GLN A 169 0.23 -15.76 -4.96
N THR A 170 -0.94 -16.36 -4.71
CA THR A 170 -2.25 -15.94 -5.26
C THR A 170 -3.23 -15.60 -4.13
N CYS A 171 -4.28 -14.85 -4.46
CA CYS A 171 -5.44 -14.65 -3.59
C CYS A 171 -6.60 -15.48 -4.12
N GLU A 172 -7.01 -16.47 -3.34
CA GLU A 172 -7.98 -17.51 -3.72
C GLU A 172 -9.21 -17.43 -2.80
N ALA A 173 -10.38 -17.84 -3.28
CA ALA A 173 -11.55 -17.98 -2.44
C ALA A 173 -11.23 -18.95 -1.29
N ALA A 174 -11.54 -18.55 -0.05
CA ALA A 174 -11.39 -19.42 1.11
C ALA A 174 -12.35 -20.62 1.00
N THR A 175 -11.93 -21.77 1.52
CA THR A 175 -12.83 -22.93 1.60
C THR A 175 -14.02 -22.62 2.50
N ASP A 176 -15.18 -23.21 2.19
CA ASP A 176 -16.42 -23.02 2.94
C ASP A 176 -16.20 -23.15 4.46
N GLY A 177 -16.65 -22.15 5.20
CA GLY A 177 -16.53 -22.11 6.66
C GLY A 177 -15.14 -21.76 7.20
N THR A 178 -14.22 -21.26 6.38
CA THR A 178 -12.92 -20.74 6.85
C THR A 178 -12.73 -19.27 6.55
N CYS A 179 -12.14 -18.51 7.49
CA CYS A 179 -11.88 -17.09 7.28
C CYS A 179 -10.64 -16.79 6.43
N GLY A 180 -10.83 -16.24 5.24
CA GLY A 180 -9.74 -15.78 4.38
C GLY A 180 -9.09 -14.45 4.79
N GLY A 181 -9.79 -13.64 5.58
CA GLY A 181 -9.33 -12.32 6.06
C GLY A 181 -9.59 -11.16 5.09
N PHE A 182 -10.10 -11.42 3.88
CA PHE A 182 -10.37 -10.39 2.88
C PHE A 182 -11.72 -10.58 2.19
N GLN A 183 -12.43 -9.48 1.92
CA GLN A 183 -13.73 -9.48 1.25
C GLN A 183 -13.66 -9.79 -0.25
N SER A 184 -12.51 -9.58 -0.88
CA SER A 184 -12.30 -9.83 -2.31
C SER A 184 -10.86 -10.21 -2.61
N ALA A 185 -10.65 -10.90 -3.74
CA ALA A 185 -9.29 -11.18 -4.24
C ALA A 185 -8.49 -9.90 -4.46
N GLU A 186 -9.15 -8.81 -4.89
CA GLU A 186 -8.50 -7.52 -5.09
C GLU A 186 -7.97 -6.94 -3.76
N LYS A 187 -8.80 -6.90 -2.71
CA LYS A 187 -8.37 -6.42 -1.37
C LYS A 187 -7.26 -7.28 -0.79
N CYS A 188 -7.36 -8.60 -0.97
CA CYS A 188 -6.28 -9.53 -0.61
C CYS A 188 -4.99 -9.17 -1.35
N PHE A 189 -5.02 -8.95 -2.67
CA PHE A 189 -3.83 -8.58 -3.41
C PHE A 189 -3.32 -7.20 -2.96
N GLN A 190 -4.17 -6.20 -2.73
CA GLN A 190 -3.76 -4.87 -2.29
C GLN A 190 -2.92 -4.91 -1.01
N ARG A 191 -3.19 -5.87 -0.11
CA ARG A 191 -2.40 -6.08 1.10
C ARG A 191 -1.24 -7.07 0.90
N CYS A 192 -1.49 -8.22 0.29
CA CYS A 192 -0.56 -9.34 0.23
C CYS A 192 0.31 -9.36 -1.02
N GLY A 193 0.08 -8.48 -1.99
CA GLY A 193 0.86 -8.34 -3.22
C GLY A 193 2.35 -8.07 -2.97
N ILE A 194 2.66 -7.47 -1.82
CA ILE A 194 4.01 -7.26 -1.32
C ILE A 194 4.81 -8.58 -1.19
N LEU A 195 4.14 -9.69 -0.89
CA LEU A 195 4.72 -11.04 -0.75
C LEU A 195 4.89 -11.79 -2.08
N VAL A 196 4.30 -11.32 -3.17
CA VAL A 196 4.35 -12.01 -4.48
C VAL A 196 5.65 -11.68 -5.20
N ASP A 197 6.45 -12.66 -5.60
CA ASP A 197 7.74 -12.38 -6.24
C ASP A 197 7.57 -11.80 -7.65
N ASN A 198 6.68 -12.41 -8.45
CA ASN A 198 6.38 -11.92 -9.80
C ASN A 198 5.26 -10.87 -9.76
N LYS A 199 5.64 -9.60 -9.59
CA LYS A 199 4.69 -8.47 -9.53
C LYS A 199 3.82 -8.35 -10.78
N CYS A 200 4.31 -8.80 -11.93
CA CYS A 200 3.61 -8.72 -13.22
C CYS A 200 2.40 -9.66 -13.34
N THR A 201 2.20 -10.59 -12.39
CA THR A 201 1.00 -11.45 -12.37
C THR A 201 -0.14 -10.86 -11.55
N LEU A 202 0.13 -9.83 -10.75
CA LEU A 202 -0.87 -9.17 -9.94
C LEU A 202 -1.76 -8.26 -10.81
N PRO A 203 -3.04 -8.06 -10.44
CA PRO A 203 -3.82 -6.96 -10.99
C PRO A 203 -3.15 -5.62 -10.67
N ILE A 204 -3.45 -4.58 -11.44
CA ILE A 204 -3.02 -3.22 -11.12
C ILE A 204 -3.75 -2.77 -9.84
N GLN A 205 -2.99 -2.23 -8.90
CA GLN A 205 -3.48 -1.83 -7.58
C GLN A 205 -3.42 -0.30 -7.50
N ASN A 206 -4.56 0.37 -7.52
CA ASN A 206 -4.65 1.84 -7.43
C ASN A 206 -4.64 2.33 -5.98
N ILE A 207 -3.66 1.86 -5.19
CA ILE A 207 -3.57 2.20 -3.77
C ILE A 207 -3.14 3.65 -3.62
N THR A 208 -4.02 4.50 -3.09
CA THR A 208 -3.75 5.92 -2.82
C THR A 208 -3.55 6.23 -1.33
N THR A 209 -3.70 5.21 -0.47
CA THR A 209 -3.60 5.29 1.00
C THR A 209 -2.14 5.31 1.48
N CYS A 210 -1.38 6.31 1.06
CA CYS A 210 -0.05 6.61 1.56
C CYS A 210 0.18 8.13 1.72
N GLU A 211 1.33 8.51 2.25
CA GLU A 211 1.63 9.92 2.52
C GLU A 211 1.70 10.81 1.27
N SER A 212 2.15 10.25 0.14
CA SER A 212 2.30 11.00 -1.10
C SER A 212 2.12 10.06 -2.29
N PRO A 213 0.87 9.83 -2.72
CA PRO A 213 0.62 9.11 -3.96
C PRO A 213 1.23 9.90 -5.12
N THR A 214 1.79 9.17 -6.08
CA THR A 214 2.45 9.75 -7.25
C THR A 214 2.01 9.00 -8.50
N LYS A 215 2.39 9.52 -9.65
CA LYS A 215 2.36 8.76 -10.90
C LYS A 215 3.19 7.48 -10.75
N ARG A 216 2.61 6.37 -11.16
CA ARG A 216 3.13 5.00 -11.09
C ARG A 216 2.74 4.27 -12.38
N TYR A 217 3.31 3.10 -12.59
CA TYR A 217 3.02 2.24 -13.74
C TYR A 217 2.71 0.83 -13.27
N GLY A 218 1.66 0.21 -13.80
CA GLY A 218 1.26 -1.15 -13.47
C GLY A 218 1.15 -1.97 -14.74
N TYR A 219 1.59 -3.22 -14.71
CA TYR A 219 1.46 -4.10 -15.87
C TYR A 219 0.09 -4.75 -15.90
N ASN A 220 -0.68 -4.46 -16.94
CA ASN A 220 -1.96 -5.09 -17.20
C ASN A 220 -1.76 -6.31 -18.10
N LYS A 221 -1.86 -7.49 -17.50
CA LYS A 221 -1.70 -8.78 -18.21
C LYS A 221 -2.77 -9.00 -19.30
N LYS A 222 -3.96 -8.38 -19.19
CA LYS A 222 -5.04 -8.54 -20.18
C LYS A 222 -4.71 -7.77 -21.47
N THR A 223 -4.22 -6.54 -21.33
CA THR A 223 -3.84 -5.68 -22.46
C THR A 223 -2.40 -5.90 -22.92
N ASN A 224 -1.58 -6.59 -22.11
CA ASN A 224 -0.13 -6.72 -22.26
C ASN A 224 0.59 -5.37 -22.26
N GLN A 225 0.07 -4.39 -21.52
CA GLN A 225 0.60 -3.03 -21.48
C GLN A 225 0.99 -2.61 -20.07
N CYS A 226 1.99 -1.73 -19.98
CA CYS A 226 2.22 -0.95 -18.77
C CYS A 226 1.34 0.29 -18.81
N GLU A 227 0.41 0.37 -17.88
CA GLU A 227 -0.59 1.43 -17.77
C GLU A 227 -0.20 2.41 -16.67
N GLU A 228 -0.35 3.70 -16.96
CA GLU A 228 -0.12 4.78 -15.99
C GLU A 228 -1.27 4.82 -14.98
N LEU A 229 -0.92 4.89 -13.69
CA LEU A 229 -1.89 5.06 -12.61
C LEU A 229 -1.39 6.11 -11.60
N PHE A 230 -2.30 6.61 -10.78
CA PHE A 230 -1.97 7.42 -9.61
C PHE A 230 -2.06 6.54 -8.37
N GLY A 231 -0.94 6.39 -7.65
CA GLY A 231 -0.90 5.48 -6.51
C GLY A 231 0.42 5.49 -5.74
N CYS A 232 0.54 4.54 -4.83
CA CYS A 232 1.61 4.44 -3.87
C CYS A 232 2.62 3.36 -4.26
N ALA A 233 3.81 3.42 -3.66
CA ALA A 233 4.69 2.26 -3.62
C ALA A 233 4.09 1.29 -2.61
N ASP A 234 3.52 0.20 -3.12
CA ASP A 234 2.84 -0.84 -2.34
C ASP A 234 3.63 -2.15 -2.29
N GLY A 235 4.78 -2.19 -2.97
CA GLY A 235 5.58 -3.39 -3.14
C GLY A 235 4.91 -4.44 -4.03
N GLY A 236 3.81 -4.11 -4.71
CA GLY A 236 3.05 -4.94 -5.63
C GLY A 236 3.30 -4.57 -7.10
N ASN A 237 2.24 -4.52 -7.90
CA ASN A 237 2.28 -4.14 -9.32
C ASN A 237 2.17 -2.62 -9.49
N SER A 238 3.13 -1.91 -8.91
CA SER A 238 3.22 -0.46 -8.90
C SER A 238 4.69 -0.03 -9.01
N PHE A 239 5.10 0.29 -10.23
CA PHE A 239 6.46 0.68 -10.59
C PHE A 239 6.61 2.20 -10.59
N GLN A 240 7.75 2.70 -10.14
CA GLN A 240 8.07 4.12 -10.17
C GLN A 240 8.15 4.65 -11.61
N ASP A 241 8.83 3.90 -12.48
CA ASP A 241 9.15 4.31 -13.84
C ASP A 241 8.53 3.37 -14.86
N ALA A 242 8.05 3.92 -15.98
CA ALA A 242 7.49 3.13 -17.08
C ALA A 242 8.53 2.12 -17.60
N LYS A 243 9.80 2.52 -17.63
CA LYS A 243 10.93 1.66 -18.02
C LYS A 243 11.03 0.42 -17.17
N ASP A 244 10.86 0.53 -15.86
CA ASP A 244 10.97 -0.63 -14.97
C ASP A 244 9.81 -1.59 -15.21
N CYS A 245 8.59 -1.07 -15.36
CA CYS A 245 7.43 -1.88 -15.71
C CYS A 245 7.64 -2.61 -17.05
N TRP A 246 8.00 -1.87 -18.12
CA TRP A 246 8.19 -2.46 -19.45
C TRP A 246 9.34 -3.47 -19.47
N SER A 247 10.46 -3.17 -18.81
CA SER A 247 11.63 -4.04 -18.78
C SER A 247 11.38 -5.32 -17.99
N LEU A 248 10.66 -5.22 -16.87
CA LEU A 248 10.40 -6.37 -16.01
C LEU A 248 9.25 -7.24 -16.54
N CYS A 249 8.14 -6.62 -16.92
CA CYS A 249 6.89 -7.33 -17.20
C CYS A 249 6.64 -7.58 -18.68
N ALA A 250 7.18 -6.76 -19.57
CA ALA A 250 6.98 -6.93 -21.01
C ALA A 250 8.30 -6.67 -21.80
N PRO A 251 9.39 -7.38 -21.49
CA PRO A 251 10.72 -7.08 -22.05
C PRO A 251 10.77 -7.18 -23.58
N LYS A 252 9.90 -8.00 -24.17
CA LYS A 252 9.76 -8.22 -25.61
C LYS A 252 8.70 -7.32 -26.27
N HIS A 253 7.99 -6.49 -25.51
CA HIS A 253 6.99 -5.60 -26.08
C HIS A 253 7.65 -4.51 -26.92
N ARG A 254 7.01 -4.10 -28.01
CA ARG A 254 7.59 -3.10 -28.94
C ARG A 254 7.90 -1.75 -28.29
N CYS A 255 7.22 -1.41 -27.19
CA CYS A 255 7.53 -0.21 -26.39
C CYS A 255 8.81 -0.33 -25.55
N ASN A 256 9.33 -1.54 -25.32
CA ASN A 256 10.62 -1.74 -24.65
C ASN A 256 11.79 -1.91 -25.65
N MET A 257 11.48 -2.04 -26.94
CA MET A 257 12.51 -2.16 -27.99
C MET A 257 13.22 -0.84 -28.23
N SER A 258 14.46 -0.91 -28.72
CA SER A 258 15.16 0.28 -29.20
C SER A 258 14.36 0.97 -30.32
N PRO A 259 14.33 2.31 -30.34
CA PRO A 259 13.68 3.05 -31.42
C PRO A 259 14.18 2.62 -32.80
N ASP A 260 13.27 2.19 -33.68
CA ASP A 260 13.61 1.91 -35.07
C ASP A 260 13.64 3.22 -35.85
N THR A 261 14.63 4.07 -35.55
CA THR A 261 14.81 5.38 -36.19
C THR A 261 15.90 5.36 -37.27
N GLY A 262 16.79 4.37 -37.23
CA GLY A 262 17.95 4.28 -38.12
C GLY A 262 19.01 5.35 -37.79
N ARG A 263 20.08 5.40 -38.59
CA ARG A 263 21.24 6.28 -38.34
C ARG A 263 20.94 7.78 -38.49
N PHE A 264 19.93 8.14 -39.29
CA PHE A 264 19.60 9.53 -39.63
C PHE A 264 18.14 9.87 -39.30
N PRO A 265 17.78 10.03 -38.02
CA PRO A 265 16.40 10.22 -37.57
C PRO A 265 15.77 11.55 -37.99
N ARG A 266 16.52 12.45 -38.65
CA ARG A 266 16.05 13.77 -39.11
C ARG A 266 15.93 13.88 -40.64
N ILE A 267 16.27 12.83 -41.39
CA ILE A 267 16.25 12.83 -42.86
C ILE A 267 15.10 11.96 -43.37
N GLY A 268 14.22 12.54 -44.18
CA GLY A 268 13.11 11.81 -44.81
C GLY A 268 11.86 12.66 -45.02
N LEU A 269 10.93 12.14 -45.80
CA LEU A 269 9.67 12.81 -46.17
C LEU A 269 8.53 12.48 -45.19
N TYR A 270 8.60 11.32 -44.53
CA TYR A 270 7.52 10.83 -43.67
C TYR A 270 7.88 11.05 -42.20
N THR A 271 7.04 11.78 -41.47
CA THR A 271 7.14 11.86 -39.99
C THR A 271 6.56 10.58 -39.40
N ARG A 272 7.33 9.91 -38.54
CA ARG A 272 6.92 8.73 -37.77
C ARG A 272 7.25 8.95 -36.30
N TYR A 273 6.64 8.16 -35.43
CA TYR A 273 6.80 8.28 -33.99
C TYR A 273 7.41 7.02 -33.39
N TYR A 274 8.09 7.13 -32.28
CA TYR A 274 8.60 5.99 -31.51
C TYR A 274 8.49 6.33 -30.03
N PHE A 275 8.42 5.30 -29.21
CA PHE A 275 8.35 5.48 -27.77
C PHE A 275 9.75 5.43 -27.16
N ASP A 276 10.14 6.52 -26.49
CA ASP A 276 11.32 6.59 -25.65
C ASP A 276 10.95 6.15 -24.25
N VAL A 277 11.27 4.90 -23.91
CA VAL A 277 10.95 4.30 -22.61
C VAL A 277 11.64 5.00 -21.44
N THR A 278 12.79 5.64 -21.68
CA THR A 278 13.57 6.29 -20.60
C THR A 278 12.94 7.61 -20.19
N THR A 279 12.42 8.37 -21.15
CA THR A 279 11.72 9.63 -20.86
C THR A 279 10.21 9.44 -20.74
N ASN A 280 9.70 8.24 -21.02
CA ASN A 280 8.28 7.93 -21.14
C ASN A 280 7.57 8.89 -22.12
N GLU A 281 8.12 9.07 -23.33
CA GLU A 281 7.59 10.01 -24.34
C GLU A 281 7.48 9.38 -25.72
N CYS A 282 6.45 9.78 -26.47
CA CYS A 282 6.37 9.51 -27.90
C CYS A 282 7.08 10.61 -28.67
N ARG A 283 8.24 10.29 -29.23
CA ARG A 283 9.10 11.21 -29.98
C ARG A 283 8.97 10.97 -31.47
N SER A 284 9.33 11.97 -32.28
CA SER A 284 9.25 11.88 -33.73
C SER A 284 10.60 11.64 -34.39
N ALA A 285 10.57 10.98 -35.54
CA ALA A 285 11.68 10.81 -36.46
C ALA A 285 11.20 10.97 -37.90
N LYS A 286 12.09 11.38 -38.81
CA LYS A 286 11.85 11.42 -40.25
C LYS A 286 12.32 10.11 -40.89
N LYS A 287 11.53 9.62 -41.84
CA LYS A 287 11.74 8.37 -42.57
C LYS A 287 11.64 8.59 -44.07
N ILE A 288 12.51 7.89 -44.82
CA ILE A 288 12.51 7.94 -46.28
C ILE A 288 11.39 7.07 -46.85
N LYS A 289 11.12 5.92 -46.24
CA LYS A 289 10.05 5.01 -46.64
C LYS A 289 8.76 5.28 -45.85
N PRO A 290 7.57 5.13 -46.46
CA PRO A 290 6.30 5.26 -45.76
C PRO A 290 6.01 4.07 -44.83
N THR A 291 6.63 2.90 -45.05
CA THR A 291 6.35 1.67 -44.33
C THR A 291 6.64 1.80 -42.83
N VAL A 292 5.71 1.31 -42.00
CA VAL A 292 5.88 1.19 -40.55
C VAL A 292 5.67 -0.29 -40.17
N PRO A 293 6.72 -1.02 -39.79
CA PRO A 293 6.56 -2.41 -39.36
C PRO A 293 5.84 -2.48 -38.01
N GLY A 294 4.70 -3.16 -37.95
CA GLY A 294 3.86 -3.24 -36.75
C GLY A 294 4.49 -3.96 -35.54
N ASN A 295 5.66 -4.58 -35.71
CA ASN A 295 6.41 -5.29 -34.68
C ASN A 295 7.64 -4.51 -34.16
N THR A 296 7.90 -3.30 -34.66
CA THR A 296 9.05 -2.46 -34.26
C THR A 296 8.61 -1.31 -33.35
N ASN A 297 9.54 -0.64 -32.67
CA ASN A 297 9.23 0.61 -31.95
C ASN A 297 9.13 1.81 -32.92
N LEU A 298 8.15 1.76 -33.82
CA LEU A 298 7.85 2.81 -34.79
C LEU A 298 6.35 2.83 -35.09
N PHE A 299 5.75 4.02 -35.09
CA PHE A 299 4.32 4.24 -35.17
C PHE A 299 4.00 5.27 -36.28
N PRO A 300 2.86 5.10 -36.98
CA PRO A 300 2.36 6.05 -37.95
C PRO A 300 2.10 7.45 -37.38
N THR A 301 1.49 7.55 -36.19
CA THR A 301 1.06 8.81 -35.56
C THR A 301 1.49 8.89 -34.09
N ALA A 302 1.44 10.10 -33.52
CA ALA A 302 1.73 10.31 -32.09
C ALA A 302 0.67 9.65 -31.21
N GLU A 303 -0.58 9.69 -31.66
CA GLU A 303 -1.75 9.15 -30.99
C GLU A 303 -1.66 7.63 -30.86
N GLU A 304 -1.30 6.94 -31.95
CA GLU A 304 -1.11 5.48 -31.92
C GLU A 304 0.03 5.07 -30.98
N CYS A 305 1.14 5.82 -31.00
CA CYS A 305 2.23 5.60 -30.06
C CYS A 305 1.76 5.75 -28.60
N LYS A 306 0.97 6.79 -28.29
CA LYS A 306 0.46 7.02 -26.93
C LYS A 306 -0.53 5.94 -26.51
N GLN A 307 -1.45 5.56 -27.37
CA GLN A 307 -2.44 4.51 -27.08
C GLN A 307 -1.78 3.16 -26.78
N ILE A 308 -0.68 2.83 -27.46
CA ILE A 308 -0.01 1.53 -27.30
C ILE A 308 1.00 1.54 -26.16
N CYS A 309 1.78 2.62 -26.01
CA CYS A 309 2.92 2.67 -25.10
C CYS A 309 2.73 3.55 -23.86
N LYS A 310 1.68 4.37 -23.82
CA LYS A 310 1.32 5.22 -22.68
C LYS A 310 -0.18 5.16 -22.34
N PRO A 311 -0.80 3.96 -22.26
CA PRO A 311 -2.18 3.86 -21.82
C PRO A 311 -2.32 4.28 -20.35
N GLU A 312 -3.47 4.83 -19.99
CA GLU A 312 -3.84 5.14 -18.60
C GLU A 312 -4.76 4.04 -18.07
N TYR A 313 -4.54 3.62 -16.83
CA TYR A 313 -5.36 2.61 -16.18
C TYR A 313 -6.77 3.19 -15.90
N GLN A 314 -7.80 2.58 -16.48
CA GLN A 314 -9.19 3.02 -16.34
C GLN A 314 -9.94 2.35 -15.18
N GLY A 315 -9.22 1.63 -14.30
CA GLY A 315 -9.83 0.80 -13.28
C GLY A 315 -10.27 -0.57 -13.81
N THR A 316 -10.49 -1.51 -12.91
CA THR A 316 -11.29 -2.71 -13.21
C THR A 316 -12.76 -2.27 -13.24
N PRO A 317 -13.50 -2.49 -14.33
CA PRO A 317 -14.95 -2.31 -14.29
C PRO A 317 -15.50 -3.17 -13.15
N ASP A 318 -16.11 -2.52 -12.17
CA ASP A 318 -16.72 -3.19 -11.03
C ASP A 318 -17.73 -4.24 -11.53
N HIS A 319 -17.67 -5.44 -10.95
CA HIS A 319 -18.70 -6.46 -11.07
C HIS A 319 -19.68 -6.33 -9.91
#